data_AF-A0A2W4ST36-F1
#
_entry.id   AF-A0A2W4ST36-F1
#
_cell.length_a   1.000
_cell.length_b   1.000
_cell.length_c   1.000
_cell.angle_alpha   90.00
_cell.angle_beta   90.00
_cell.angle_gamma   90.00
#
_symmetry.space_group_name_H-M   'P 1'
#
loop_
_entity.id
_entity.type
_entity.pdbx_description
1 polymer ?
#
loop_
_entity_poly.entity_id
_entity_poly.type
_entity_poly.pdbx_seq_one_letter_code
_entity_poly.pdbx_strand_id
1 'polypeptide(L)' 'VLTKDQVAMLESDNVVGVGALTLNDLGIEATGLEAIAPSYLWRYRKGGQFAEGPGAA' A
#
# COMPACT_ATOMS: atom_id res chain seq x y z
N VAL A 1 -15.54 7.69 -6.89
CA VAL A 1 -15.90 7.31 -8.28
C VAL A 1 -15.05 6.12 -8.66
N LEU A 2 -15.66 5.09 -9.24
CA LEU A 2 -14.98 3.94 -9.84
C LEU A 2 -14.95 4.15 -11.37
N THR A 3 -13.81 3.96 -12.01
CA THR A 3 -13.68 4.10 -13.48
C THR A 3 -13.56 2.73 -14.16
N LYS A 4 -13.88 2.70 -15.45
CA LYS A 4 -13.75 1.48 -16.27
C LYS A 4 -12.30 0.97 -16.28
N ASP A 5 -11.33 1.88 -16.40
CA ASP A 5 -9.91 1.51 -16.46
C ASP A 5 -9.40 0.93 -15.14
N GLN A 6 -9.88 1.44 -14.01
CA GLN A 6 -9.57 0.86 -12.70
C GLN A 6 -10.05 -0.57 -12.59
N VAL A 7 -11.23 -0.88 -13.13
CA VAL A 7 -11.75 -2.26 -13.14
C VAL A 7 -10.94 -3.13 -14.10
N ALA A 8 -10.61 -2.63 -15.29
CA ALA A 8 -9.77 -3.36 -16.24
C ALA A 8 -8.39 -3.72 -15.67
N MET A 9 -7.79 -2.83 -14.86
CA MET A 9 -6.52 -3.10 -14.19
C MET A 9 -6.59 -4.21 -13.13
N LEU A 10 -7.78 -4.54 -12.61
CA LEU A 10 -7.94 -5.64 -11.64
C LEU A 10 -7.94 -7.02 -12.32
N GLU A 11 -8.08 -7.07 -13.65
CA GLU A 11 -8.15 -8.34 -14.41
C GLU A 11 -6.80 -9.03 -14.55
N SER A 12 -5.69 -8.35 -14.25
CA SER A 12 -4.33 -8.86 -14.46
C SER A 12 -3.36 -8.42 -13.36
N ASP A 13 -2.36 -9.26 -13.11
CA ASP A 13 -1.34 -8.98 -12.10
C ASP A 13 -0.31 -7.97 -12.62
N ASN A 14 0.04 -7.00 -11.79
CA ASN A 14 1.15 -6.07 -12.06
C ASN A 14 2.48 -6.72 -11.67
N VAL A 15 3.03 -7.54 -12.57
CA VAL A 15 4.33 -8.20 -12.38
C VAL A 15 5.42 -7.43 -13.12
N VAL A 16 6.56 -7.23 -12.47
CA VAL A 16 7.71 -6.55 -13.07
C VAL A 16 8.28 -7.37 -14.24
N GLY A 17 8.66 -6.68 -15.32
CA GLY A 17 9.26 -7.33 -16.49
C GLY A 17 10.63 -7.94 -16.20
N VAL A 18 11.01 -8.95 -16.99
CA VAL A 18 12.34 -9.59 -16.89
C VAL A 18 13.43 -8.58 -17.19
N GLY A 19 14.42 -8.48 -16.30
CA GLY A 19 15.58 -7.59 -16.46
C GLY A 19 15.31 -6.11 -16.19
N ALA A 20 14.13 -5.75 -15.68
CA ALA A 20 13.84 -4.39 -15.27
C ALA A 20 14.65 -4.00 -14.01
N LEU A 21 15.08 -2.73 -13.96
CA LEU A 21 15.66 -2.16 -12.75
C LEU A 21 14.58 -2.02 -11.66
N THR A 22 15.01 -2.16 -10.43
CA THR A 22 14.20 -2.20 -9.21
C THR A 22 14.61 -1.08 -8.25
N LEU A 23 13.90 -0.95 -7.13
CA LEU A 23 14.29 -0.03 -6.06
C LEU A 23 15.69 -0.31 -5.49
N ASN A 24 16.11 -1.58 -5.49
CA ASN A 24 17.43 -1.98 -5.00
C ASN A 24 18.55 -1.42 -5.88
N ASP A 25 18.32 -1.28 -7.20
CA ASP A 25 19.29 -0.69 -8.13
C ASP A 25 19.48 0.82 -7.87
N LEU A 26 18.54 1.45 -7.16
CA LEU A 26 18.66 2.83 -6.66
C LEU A 26 19.21 2.89 -5.23
N GLY A 27 19.58 1.77 -4.62
CA GLY A 27 20.01 1.70 -3.23
C GLY A 27 18.89 1.91 -2.21
N ILE A 28 17.62 1.68 -2.61
CA ILE A 28 16.45 1.87 -1.76
C ILE A 28 15.92 0.52 -1.31
N GLU A 29 15.89 0.29 0.00
CA GLU A 29 15.20 -0.86 0.60
C GLU A 29 13.69 -0.62 0.60
N ALA A 30 12.93 -1.57 0.06
CA ALA A 30 11.48 -1.46 -0.01
C ALA A 30 10.83 -1.70 1.36
N THR A 31 10.01 -0.74 1.82
CA THR A 31 9.16 -0.93 3.00
C THR A 31 7.97 -1.82 2.65
N GLY A 32 7.80 -2.92 3.38
CA GLY A 32 6.65 -3.83 3.19
C GLY A 32 5.31 -3.13 3.42
N LEU A 33 4.32 -3.45 2.59
CA LEU A 33 3.00 -2.82 2.65
C LEU A 33 2.31 -3.10 4.00
N GLU A 34 2.44 -4.32 4.51
CA GLU A 34 1.87 -4.77 5.78
C GLU A 34 2.40 -3.96 6.96
N ALA A 35 3.66 -3.49 6.88
CA ALA A 35 4.27 -2.68 7.92
C ALA A 35 3.71 -1.26 7.96
N ILE A 36 3.38 -0.66 6.81
CA ILE A 36 2.99 0.76 6.72
C ILE A 36 1.48 0.98 6.60
N ALA A 37 0.73 0.08 5.95
CA ALA A 37 -0.70 0.24 5.68
C ALA A 37 -1.56 0.54 6.93
N PRO A 38 -1.30 -0.06 8.12
CA PRO A 38 -2.06 0.25 9.33
C PRO A 38 -2.00 1.73 9.72
N SER A 39 -0.87 2.40 9.48
CA SER A 39 -0.71 3.82 9.80
C SER A 39 -1.62 4.72 8.95
N TYR A 40 -1.86 4.36 7.69
CA TYR A 40 -2.73 5.10 6.77
C TYR A 40 -4.21 4.82 7.02
N LEU A 41 -4.53 3.56 7.29
CA LEU A 41 -5.91 3.09 7.44
C LEU A 41 -6.49 3.31 8.84
N TRP A 42 -5.63 3.69 9.79
CA TRP A 42 -5.95 4.10 11.16
C TRP A 42 -7.30 4.81 11.30
N ARG A 43 -7.48 5.92 10.57
CA ARG A 43 -8.66 6.80 10.63
C ARG A 43 -9.98 6.14 10.23
N TYR A 44 -9.92 4.98 9.57
CA TYR A 44 -11.09 4.22 9.14
C TYR A 44 -11.39 3.02 10.06
N ARG A 45 -10.56 2.77 11.08
CA ARG A 45 -10.84 1.76 12.10
C ARG A 45 -12.05 2.18 12.93
N LYS A 46 -12.67 1.22 13.60
CA LYS A 46 -13.78 1.48 14.53
C LYS A 46 -13.33 2.48 15.61
N GLY A 47 -14.03 3.61 15.72
CA GLY A 47 -13.65 4.75 16.57
C GLY A 47 -13.04 5.93 15.82
N GLY A 48 -12.67 5.74 14.55
CA GLY A 48 -12.17 6.79 13.66
C GLY A 48 -10.95 7.50 14.22
N GLN A 49 -10.97 8.83 14.20
CA GLN A 49 -9.92 9.68 14.77
C GLN A 49 -9.76 9.55 16.31
N PHE A 50 -10.71 8.93 17.00
CA PHE A 50 -10.70 8.74 18.46
C PHE A 50 -10.34 7.33 18.89
N ALA A 51 -9.99 6.44 17.96
CA ALA A 51 -9.53 5.12 18.33
C ALA A 51 -8.15 5.22 19.07
N GLU A 52 -7.71 4.13 19.70
CA GLU A 52 -6.34 3.99 20.26
C GLU A 52 -5.24 3.93 19.18
N GLY A 53 -4.53 5.04 18.98
CA GLY A 53 -3.53 5.21 17.91
C GLY A 53 -2.37 4.20 17.96
N PRO A 54 -1.65 3.98 16.85
CA PRO A 54 -0.56 2.99 16.80
C PRO A 54 0.64 3.28 17.74
N GLY A 55 0.67 4.43 18.43
CA GLY A 55 1.67 4.78 19.45
C GLY A 55 1.10 4.87 20.88
N ALA A 56 -0.11 4.38 21.13
CA ALA A 56 -0.77 4.39 22.44
C ALA A 56 -0.55 3.10 23.27
N ALA A 57 0.31 2.19 22.80
CA ALA A 57 0.72 0.99 23.52
C ALA A 57 2.23 1.01 23.82
#